data_AF-A0A0J7Y543-F1
#
_entry.id   AF-A0A0J7Y543-F1
#
_cell.length_a   1.000
_cell.length_b   1.000
_cell.length_c   1.000
_cell.angle_alpha   90.00
_cell.angle_beta   90.00
_cell.angle_gamma   90.00
#
_symmetry.space_group_name_H-M   'P 1'
#
loop_
_entity.id
_entity.type
_entity.pdbx_description
1 polymer ?
#
loop_
_entity_poly.entity_id
_entity_poly.type
_entity_poly.pdbx_seq_one_letter_code
_entity_poly.pdbx_strand_id
1 'polypeptide(L)'
;MSGPITGYCPDNFRSVNGGAYNDVSRAQRLIASGNYAQADGVLTNLVGRTSSRQVRFLKGVARLGLGDATGARRYFEQSLYRGRNGYPGAMSGLALAEIRLGNRDAAQDILGKLRNQQEKCGSDCDRAKPLDQAIAVVEKALA
;
A
#
# COMPACT_ATOMS: atom_id res chain seq x y z
N MET A 1 -15.85 -1.59 9.28
CA MET A 1 -15.06 -0.87 8.25
C MET A 1 -13.84 -1.72 7.91
N SER A 2 -13.67 -2.14 6.65
CA SER A 2 -12.55 -3.00 6.25
C SER A 2 -11.28 -2.15 6.13
N GLY A 3 -10.28 -2.40 6.99
CA GLY A 3 -9.00 -1.68 6.99
C GLY A 3 -8.10 -2.05 5.80
N PRO A 4 -7.08 -1.24 5.51
CA PRO A 4 -6.13 -1.51 4.44
C PRO A 4 -5.32 -2.78 4.72
N ILE A 5 -5.00 -3.54 3.67
CA ILE A 5 -4.16 -4.74 3.75
C ILE A 5 -2.78 -4.33 4.26
N THR A 6 -2.46 -4.69 5.49
CA THR A 6 -1.22 -4.32 6.19
C THR A 6 -0.03 -5.23 5.86
N GLY A 7 -0.27 -6.33 5.14
CA GLY A 7 0.80 -7.16 4.62
C GLY A 7 1.60 -6.35 3.61
N TYR A 8 2.87 -6.08 3.90
CA TYR A 8 3.92 -5.82 2.92
C TYR A 8 4.91 -6.96 3.17
N CYS A 9 5.01 -7.93 2.25
CA CYS A 9 5.99 -9.02 2.41
C CYS A 9 7.40 -8.39 2.53
N PRO A 10 8.26 -8.91 3.41
CA PRO A 10 9.59 -8.35 3.60
C PRO A 10 10.42 -8.63 2.36
N ASP A 11 10.47 -7.69 1.43
CA ASP A 11 11.59 -7.61 0.50
C ASP A 11 12.85 -7.54 1.37
N ASN A 12 13.80 -8.46 1.16
CA ASN A 12 15.05 -8.61 1.90
C ASN A 12 15.87 -7.30 1.93
N PHE A 13 15.49 -6.38 2.81
CA PHE A 13 16.23 -5.16 3.08
C PHE A 13 17.39 -5.51 4.02
N ARG A 14 18.60 -5.60 3.47
CA ARG A 14 19.82 -5.32 4.25
C ARG A 14 19.75 -3.86 4.67
N SER A 15 19.23 -3.61 5.86
CA SER A 15 19.26 -2.29 6.47
C SER A 15 20.71 -1.92 6.75
N VAL A 16 21.21 -0.89 6.07
CA VAL A 16 22.52 -0.28 6.34
C VAL A 16 22.49 0.51 7.68
N ASN A 17 21.34 0.60 8.35
CA ASN A 17 21.18 1.31 9.62
C ASN A 17 20.10 0.66 10.51
N GLY A 18 20.51 0.01 11.61
CA GLY A 18 19.63 -0.76 12.50
C GLY A 18 18.45 0.03 13.11
N GLY A 19 18.53 1.37 13.17
CA GLY A 19 17.44 2.21 13.70
C GLY A 19 16.19 2.27 12.83
N ALA A 20 16.32 2.18 11.50
CA ALA A 20 15.19 2.28 10.57
C ALA A 20 14.21 1.10 10.69
N TYR A 21 14.68 -0.08 11.09
CA TYR A 21 13.84 -1.26 11.27
C TYR A 21 12.85 -1.08 12.44
N ASN A 22 13.34 -0.56 13.57
CA ASN A 22 12.52 -0.31 14.75
C ASN A 22 11.41 0.74 14.47
N ASP A 23 11.74 1.77 13.71
CA ASP A 23 10.79 2.82 13.32
C ASP A 23 9.73 2.32 12.33
N VAL A 24 10.09 1.42 11.39
CA VAL A 24 9.12 0.75 10.50
C VAL A 24 8.15 -0.11 11.31
N SER A 25 8.66 -0.96 12.21
CA SER A 25 7.80 -1.79 13.07
C SER A 25 6.92 -0.95 14.01
N ARG A 26 7.41 0.20 14.47
CA ARG A 26 6.61 1.17 15.22
C ARG A 26 5.50 1.76 14.36
N ALA A 27 5.80 2.20 13.14
CA ALA A 27 4.81 2.75 12.23
C ALA A 27 3.71 1.75 11.87
N GLN A 28 4.07 0.48 11.64
CA GLN A 28 3.10 -0.60 11.39
C GLN A 28 2.15 -0.81 12.56
N ARG A 29 2.66 -0.84 13.80
CA ARG A 29 1.81 -0.94 15.00
C ARG A 29 0.88 0.26 15.13
N LEU A 30 1.38 1.48 14.89
CA LEU A 30 0.56 2.68 14.93
C LEU A 30 -0.56 2.65 13.88
N ILE A 31 -0.27 2.20 12.66
CA ILE A 31 -1.28 1.99 11.60
C ILE A 31 -2.32 0.96 12.04
N ALA A 32 -1.89 -0.18 12.58
CA ALA A 32 -2.80 -1.23 13.05
C ALA A 32 -3.72 -0.76 14.19
N SER A 33 -3.22 0.14 15.05
CA SER A 33 -4.00 0.78 16.11
C SER A 33 -4.85 1.97 15.64
N GLY A 34 -4.83 2.32 14.35
CA GLY A 34 -5.55 3.49 13.81
C GLY A 34 -4.91 4.85 14.14
N ASN A 35 -3.72 4.86 14.75
CA ASN A 35 -2.98 6.07 15.11
C ASN A 35 -2.21 6.64 13.90
N TYR A 36 -2.94 6.99 12.84
CA TYR A 36 -2.37 7.38 11.56
C TYR A 36 -1.55 8.68 11.62
N ALA A 37 -1.90 9.62 12.49
CA ALA A 37 -1.15 10.87 12.66
C ALA A 37 0.25 10.61 13.23
N GLN A 38 0.34 9.78 14.26
CA GLN A 38 1.62 9.37 14.85
C GLN A 38 2.43 8.53 13.87
N ALA A 39 1.78 7.64 13.11
CA ALA A 39 2.44 6.85 12.08
C ALA A 39 3.04 7.76 10.99
N ASP A 40 2.31 8.75 10.49
CA ASP A 40 2.79 9.69 9.46
C ASP A 40 4.00 10.50 9.93
N GLY A 41 4.04 10.90 11.21
CA GLY A 41 5.21 11.56 11.79
C GLY A 41 6.47 10.68 11.75
N VAL A 42 6.37 9.42 12.17
CA VAL A 42 7.48 8.46 12.10
C VAL A 42 7.91 8.22 10.65
N LEU A 43 6.95 8.02 9.76
CA LEU A 43 7.19 7.72 8.35
C LEU A 43 7.75 8.91 7.58
N THR A 44 7.43 10.14 7.97
CA THR A 44 8.01 11.35 7.38
C THR A 44 9.51 11.43 7.62
N ASN A 45 9.96 11.14 8.83
CA ASN A 45 11.39 11.05 9.14
C ASN A 45 12.07 9.93 8.34
N LEU A 46 11.42 8.78 8.19
CA LEU A 46 11.96 7.66 7.44
C LEU A 46 12.09 7.96 5.94
N VAL A 47 11.07 8.53 5.29
CA VAL A 47 11.13 8.85 3.85
C VAL A 47 12.26 9.83 3.52
N GLY A 48 12.62 10.73 4.44
CA GLY A 48 13.78 11.62 4.26
C GLY A 48 15.14 10.93 4.32
N ARG A 49 15.20 9.72 4.89
CA ARG A 49 16.44 8.97 5.16
C ARG A 49 16.56 7.67 4.37
N THR A 50 15.49 7.22 3.73
CA THR A 50 15.47 5.97 2.96
C THR A 50 14.70 6.08 1.66
N SER A 51 15.16 5.33 0.66
CA SER A 51 14.45 5.09 -0.58
C SER A 51 13.54 3.85 -0.52
N SER A 52 13.24 3.33 0.67
CA SER A 52 12.41 2.14 0.85
C SER A 52 10.99 2.30 0.31
N ARG A 53 10.59 1.36 -0.56
CA ARG A 53 9.22 1.28 -1.09
C ARG A 53 8.22 0.93 0.00
N GLN A 54 8.59 0.07 0.93
CA GLN A 54 7.76 -0.29 2.09
C GLN A 54 7.44 0.94 2.94
N VAL A 55 8.43 1.79 3.22
CA VAL A 55 8.20 3.04 3.98
C VAL A 55 7.24 3.96 3.24
N ARG A 56 7.39 4.09 1.92
CA ARG A 56 6.45 4.88 1.11
C ARG A 56 5.05 4.27 1.08
N PHE A 57 4.94 2.95 0.97
CA PHE A 57 3.66 2.25 1.06
C PHE A 57 2.97 2.53 2.39
N LEU A 58 3.68 2.34 3.52
CA LEU A 58 3.14 2.63 4.85
C LEU A 58 2.75 4.10 5.01
N LYS A 59 3.51 5.02 4.40
CA LYS A 59 3.16 6.45 4.38
C LYS A 59 1.88 6.70 3.60
N GLY A 60 1.71 6.05 2.46
CA GLY A 60 0.45 6.06 1.71
C GLY A 60 -0.73 5.58 2.55
N VAL A 61 -0.56 4.47 3.29
CA VAL A 61 -1.56 3.93 4.20
C VAL A 61 -1.92 4.93 5.31
N ALA A 62 -0.91 5.52 5.97
CA ALA A 62 -1.15 6.52 7.02
C ALA A 62 -1.89 7.75 6.48
N ARG A 63 -1.49 8.27 5.32
CA ARG A 63 -2.14 9.40 4.67
C ARG A 63 -3.59 9.11 4.28
N LEU A 64 -3.85 7.90 3.77
CA LEU A 64 -5.21 7.47 3.48
C LEU A 64 -6.04 7.38 4.76
N GLY A 65 -5.48 6.84 5.85
CA GLY A 65 -6.13 6.80 7.17
C GLY A 65 -6.46 8.18 7.73
N LEU A 66 -5.64 9.20 7.41
CA LEU A 66 -5.87 10.60 7.77
C LEU A 66 -6.88 11.33 6.88
N GLY A 67 -7.38 10.70 5.81
CA GLY A 67 -8.26 11.34 4.83
C GLY A 67 -7.53 12.11 3.73
N ASP A 68 -6.20 12.16 3.75
CA ASP A 68 -5.37 12.79 2.72
C ASP A 68 -5.19 11.83 1.52
N ALA A 69 -6.24 11.72 0.71
CA ALA A 69 -6.24 10.83 -0.46
C ALA A 69 -5.22 11.25 -1.52
N THR A 70 -4.99 12.55 -1.71
CA THR A 70 -3.98 13.09 -2.65
C THR A 70 -2.57 12.69 -2.23
N GLY A 71 -2.24 12.90 -0.95
CA GLY A 71 -0.96 12.48 -0.39
C GLY A 71 -0.80 10.96 -0.44
N ALA A 72 -1.85 10.21 -0.13
CA ALA A 72 -1.86 8.76 -0.19
C ALA A 72 -1.52 8.24 -1.59
N ARG A 73 -2.23 8.73 -2.62
CA ARG A 73 -2.01 8.41 -4.02
C ARG A 73 -0.53 8.54 -4.40
N ARG A 74 0.06 9.71 -4.13
CA ARG A 74 1.47 10.00 -4.46
C ARG A 74 2.43 8.97 -3.84
N TYR A 75 2.24 8.63 -2.57
CA TYR A 75 3.13 7.70 -1.90
C TYR A 75 2.90 6.25 -2.33
N PHE A 76 1.67 5.85 -2.67
CA PHE A 76 1.41 4.56 -3.28
C PHE A 76 2.06 4.43 -4.65
N GLU A 77 1.93 5.42 -5.53
CA GLU A 77 2.62 5.45 -6.83
C GLU A 77 4.14 5.29 -6.67
N GLN A 78 4.75 5.98 -5.71
CA GLN A 78 6.18 5.85 -5.44
C GLN A 78 6.57 4.50 -4.84
N SER A 79 5.64 3.79 -4.20
CA SER A 79 5.88 2.43 -3.69
C SER A 79 5.79 1.36 -4.78
N LEU A 80 5.05 1.61 -5.87
CA LEU A 80 4.88 0.67 -6.98
C LEU A 80 6.15 0.50 -7.82
N TYR A 81 6.39 -0.73 -8.29
CA TYR A 81 7.53 -1.07 -9.14
C TYR A 81 7.35 -0.51 -10.56
N ARG A 82 8.42 0.03 -11.17
CA ARG A 82 8.42 0.34 -12.61
C ARG A 82 8.63 -0.97 -13.38
N GLY A 83 7.54 -1.66 -13.71
CA GLY A 83 7.61 -2.90 -14.47
C GLY A 83 6.56 -3.92 -14.04
N ARG A 84 5.45 -3.90 -14.78
CA ARG A 84 4.39 -4.91 -14.99
C ARG A 84 3.73 -5.65 -13.81
N ASN A 85 4.28 -5.72 -12.60
CA ASN A 85 3.65 -6.42 -11.47
C ASN A 85 3.91 -5.65 -10.16
N GLY A 86 3.09 -4.62 -9.90
CA GLY A 86 3.15 -3.86 -8.66
C GLY A 86 2.75 -4.70 -7.45
N TYR A 87 3.19 -4.30 -6.26
CA TYR A 87 2.79 -4.96 -5.02
C TYR A 87 1.26 -4.88 -4.83
N PRO A 88 0.52 -6.00 -4.67
CA PRO A 88 -0.94 -5.99 -4.63
C PRO A 88 -1.52 -5.03 -3.59
N GLY A 89 -0.91 -4.97 -2.40
CA GLY A 89 -1.33 -4.04 -1.33
C GLY A 89 -1.19 -2.56 -1.72
N ALA A 90 -0.11 -2.20 -2.43
CA ALA A 90 0.10 -0.84 -2.91
C ALA A 90 -0.86 -0.47 -4.05
N MET A 91 -1.19 -1.43 -4.92
CA MET A 91 -2.19 -1.25 -5.97
C MET A 91 -3.59 -1.07 -5.39
N SER A 92 -4.00 -1.90 -4.43
CA SER A 92 -5.29 -1.69 -3.74
C SER A 92 -5.32 -0.37 -2.99
N GLY A 93 -4.22 0.02 -2.33
CA GLY A 93 -4.12 1.30 -1.64
C GLY A 93 -4.27 2.50 -2.59
N LEU A 94 -3.63 2.41 -3.77
CA LEU A 94 -3.78 3.41 -4.82
C LEU A 94 -5.22 3.49 -5.31
N ALA A 95 -5.86 2.35 -5.61
CA ALA A 95 -7.25 2.33 -6.04
C ALA A 95 -8.20 2.93 -4.99
N LEU A 96 -8.00 2.63 -3.71
CA LEU A 96 -8.79 3.25 -2.63
C LEU A 96 -8.58 4.77 -2.55
N ALA A 97 -7.35 5.25 -2.77
CA ALA A 97 -7.07 6.67 -2.83
C ALA A 97 -7.78 7.33 -4.03
N GLU A 98 -7.73 6.71 -5.21
CA GLU A 98 -8.42 7.21 -6.41
C GLU A 98 -9.94 7.26 -6.22
N ILE A 99 -10.55 6.25 -5.58
CA ILE A 99 -11.99 6.25 -5.26
C ILE A 99 -12.34 7.44 -4.37
N ARG A 100 -11.54 7.72 -3.33
CA ARG A 100 -11.76 8.87 -2.44
C ARG A 100 -11.57 10.22 -3.13
N LEU A 101 -10.77 10.26 -4.19
CA LEU A 101 -10.59 11.44 -5.04
C LEU A 101 -11.71 11.59 -6.08
N GLY A 102 -12.64 10.63 -6.17
CA GLY A 102 -13.69 10.60 -7.20
C GLY A 102 -13.24 10.04 -8.55
N ASN A 103 -11.99 9.57 -8.66
CA ASN A 103 -11.40 9.03 -9.88
C ASN A 103 -11.78 7.55 -10.06
N ARG A 104 -13.08 7.30 -10.22
CA ARG A 104 -13.64 5.94 -10.30
C ARG A 104 -13.04 5.12 -11.46
N ASP A 105 -12.83 5.73 -12.61
CA ASP A 105 -12.25 5.08 -13.79
C ASP A 105 -10.82 4.59 -13.54
N ALA A 106 -10.01 5.40 -12.86
CA ALA A 106 -8.63 5.03 -12.50
C ALA A 106 -8.61 3.85 -11.52
N ALA A 107 -9.54 3.81 -10.56
CA ALA A 107 -9.69 2.69 -9.65
C ALA A 107 -10.15 1.40 -10.36
N GLN A 108 -11.03 1.52 -11.36
CA GLN A 108 -11.45 0.39 -12.21
C GLN A 108 -10.31 -0.15 -13.07
N ASP A 109 -9.46 0.72 -13.63
CA ASP A 109 -8.26 0.29 -14.37
C ASP A 109 -7.29 -0.49 -13.48
N ILE A 110 -7.07 -0.03 -12.23
CA ILE A 110 -6.25 -0.76 -11.26
C ILE A 110 -6.86 -2.11 -10.90
N LEU A 111 -8.19 -2.18 -10.71
CA LEU A 111 -8.89 -3.43 -10.46
C LEU A 111 -8.71 -4.41 -11.63
N GLY A 112 -8.84 -3.93 -12.87
CA GLY A 112 -8.58 -4.73 -14.07
C GLY A 112 -7.15 -5.27 -14.11
N LYS A 113 -6.16 -4.48 -13.71
CA LYS A 113 -4.76 -4.93 -13.61
C LYS A 113 -4.55 -5.98 -12.51
N LEU A 114 -5.22 -5.85 -11.36
CA LEU A 114 -5.17 -6.84 -10.29
C LEU A 114 -5.78 -8.17 -10.73
N ARG A 115 -6.94 -8.15 -11.39
CA ARG A 115 -7.60 -9.34 -11.95
C ARG A 115 -6.73 -10.02 -13.02
N ASN A 116 -6.17 -9.25 -13.95
CA ASN A 116 -5.22 -9.76 -14.95
C ASN A 116 -3.97 -10.41 -14.31
N GLN A 117 -3.47 -9.88 -13.19
CA GLN A 117 -2.37 -10.50 -12.46
C GLN A 117 -2.80 -11.81 -11.78
N GLN A 118 -4.00 -11.86 -11.24
CA GLN A 118 -4.56 -13.06 -10.61
C GLN A 118 -4.79 -14.18 -11.63
N GLU A 119 -5.34 -13.86 -12.80
CA GLU A 119 -5.52 -14.81 -13.90
C GLU A 119 -4.17 -15.36 -14.40
N LYS A 120 -3.17 -14.49 -14.56
CA LYS A 120 -1.81 -14.89 -14.96
C LYS A 120 -1.08 -15.69 -13.90
N CYS A 121 -1.41 -15.49 -12.63
CA CYS A 121 -0.87 -16.23 -11.49
C CYS A 121 -1.42 -17.67 -11.45
N GLY A 122 -2.61 -17.92 -12.02
CA GLY A 122 -3.20 -19.25 -12.10
C GLY A 122 -3.48 -19.89 -10.73
N SER A 123 -3.76 -19.09 -9.70
CA SER A 123 -4.07 -19.51 -8.32
C SER A 123 -2.93 -20.21 -7.54
N ASP A 124 -1.84 -20.59 -8.20
CA ASP A 124 -0.70 -21.33 -7.61
C ASP A 124 0.52 -20.46 -7.29
N CYS A 125 0.51 -19.16 -7.61
CA CYS A 125 1.62 -18.28 -7.25
C CYS A 125 1.53 -17.78 -5.80
N ASP A 126 2.68 -17.53 -5.16
CA ASP A 126 2.76 -17.01 -3.78
C ASP A 126 1.98 -15.71 -3.54
N ARG A 127 1.62 -15.00 -4.61
CA ARG A 127 0.88 -13.73 -4.59
C ARG A 127 -0.62 -13.89 -4.78
N ALA A 128 -1.13 -15.10 -5.02
CA ALA A 128 -2.55 -15.35 -5.28
C ALA A 128 -3.44 -14.81 -4.15
N LYS A 129 -3.12 -15.15 -2.89
CA LYS A 129 -3.89 -14.69 -1.73
C LYS A 129 -3.87 -13.15 -1.57
N PRO A 130 -2.70 -12.47 -1.61
CA PRO A 130 -2.66 -11.00 -1.61
C PRO A 130 -3.42 -10.35 -2.76
N LEU A 131 -3.41 -10.95 -3.96
CA LEU A 131 -4.12 -10.44 -5.13
C LEU A 131 -5.63 -10.55 -4.96
N ASP A 132 -6.15 -11.71 -4.50
CA ASP A 132 -7.58 -11.88 -4.20
C ASP A 132 -8.06 -10.88 -3.15
N GLN A 133 -7.28 -10.69 -2.09
CA GLN A 133 -7.61 -9.70 -1.06
C GLN A 133 -7.63 -8.28 -1.64
N ALA A 134 -6.63 -7.92 -2.45
CA ALA A 134 -6.57 -6.60 -3.09
C ALA A 134 -7.76 -6.36 -4.02
N ILE A 135 -8.15 -7.35 -4.82
CA ILE A 135 -9.33 -7.31 -5.70
C ILE A 135 -10.60 -7.08 -4.87
N ALA A 136 -10.85 -7.91 -3.86
CA ALA A 136 -12.05 -7.84 -3.03
C ALA A 136 -12.19 -6.49 -2.30
N VAL A 137 -11.07 -5.92 -1.82
CA VAL A 137 -11.05 -4.61 -1.17
C VAL A 137 -11.45 -3.50 -2.14
N VAL A 138 -10.93 -3.51 -3.37
CA VAL A 138 -11.22 -2.49 -4.37
C VAL A 138 -12.65 -2.62 -4.89
N GLU A 139 -13.12 -3.83 -5.15
CA GLU A 139 -14.52 -4.10 -5.55
C GLU A 139 -15.50 -3.58 -4.53
N LYS A 140 -15.27 -3.88 -3.25
CA LYS A 140 -16.11 -3.40 -2.15
C LYS A 140 -16.13 -1.88 -2.04
N ALA A 141 -15.03 -1.21 -2.36
CA ALA A 141 -14.95 0.24 -2.32
C ALA A 141 -15.58 0.92 -3.54
N LEU A 142 -15.72 0.18 -4.66
CA LEU A 142 -16.41 0.64 -5.86
C LEU A 142 -17.92 0.39 -5.78
N ALA A 143 -18.38 -0.63 -5.06
CA ALA A 143 -19.80 -0.89 -4.83
C ALA A 143 -20.50 0.30 -4.15
#